data_AF-A0A959T2X2-F1
#
_entry.id   AF-A0A959T2X2-F1
#
_cell.length_a   1.000
_cell.length_b   1.000
_cell.length_c   1.000
_cell.angle_alpha   90.00
_cell.angle_beta   90.00
_cell.angle_gamma   90.00
#
_symmetry.space_group_name_H-M   'P 1'
#
loop_
_entity.id
_entity.type
_entity.pdbx_description
1 polymer ?
#
loop_
_entity_poly.entity_id
_entity_poly.type
_entity_poly.pdbx_seq_one_letter_code
_entity_poly.pdbx_strand_id
1 'polypeptide(L)'
;DELKAILTVAYLNRHGHKISRIAGLKPVERDQLAREVARSAGDRDDILDSLKVAMLSFDEQLFEKVTSRYRADHTFSQLVEQVFVPLLEQIGMLWVTNAICPAHEHFISNLLRQKLLAATDGITVTPRPAGPVHVLYLPENEIHELGLLYVNYVLRLHGHRTIYLGQSVPRQDLLQVEGLFQDELVLVTLLMANPPPDELQG
;
A
#
# COMPACT_ATOMS: atom_id res chain seq x y z
N ASP A 1 5.74 -0.11 22.55
CA ASP A 1 5.03 -1.08 23.39
C ASP A 1 3.66 -0.63 23.87
N GLU A 2 3.52 0.58 24.43
CA GLU A 2 2.26 1.05 25.00
C GLU A 2 1.14 1.28 23.95
N LEU A 3 1.44 1.88 22.79
CA LEU A 3 0.43 2.01 21.74
C LEU A 3 0.00 0.67 21.18
N LYS A 4 0.95 -0.23 20.87
CA LYS A 4 0.60 -1.58 20.43
C LYS A 4 -0.37 -2.21 21.41
N ALA A 5 -0.11 -2.10 22.71
CA ALA A 5 -1.04 -2.54 23.74
C ALA A 5 -2.41 -1.84 23.66
N ILE A 6 -2.48 -0.52 23.47
CA ILE A 6 -3.74 0.24 23.35
C ILE A 6 -4.53 -0.20 22.11
N LEU A 7 -3.90 -0.28 20.95
CA LEU A 7 -4.53 -0.70 19.70
C LEU A 7 -5.00 -2.15 19.76
N THR A 8 -4.20 -3.04 20.34
CA THR A 8 -4.59 -4.43 20.59
C THR A 8 -5.78 -4.51 21.55
N VAL A 9 -5.83 -3.70 22.61
CA VAL A 9 -6.97 -3.63 23.54
C VAL A 9 -8.22 -3.11 22.83
N ALA A 10 -8.11 -2.02 22.07
CA ALA A 10 -9.22 -1.42 21.33
C ALA A 10 -9.78 -2.41 20.30
N TYR A 11 -8.89 -3.11 19.58
CA TYR A 11 -9.23 -4.15 18.63
C TYR A 11 -10.02 -5.29 19.29
N LEU A 12 -9.48 -5.90 20.35
CA LEU A 12 -10.13 -6.98 21.08
C LEU A 12 -11.49 -6.54 21.66
N ASN A 13 -11.59 -5.30 22.15
CA ASN A 13 -12.83 -4.75 22.69
C ASN A 13 -13.91 -4.55 21.61
N ARG A 14 -13.55 -4.06 20.40
CA ARG A 14 -14.49 -4.02 19.26
C ARG A 14 -14.99 -5.41 18.88
N HIS A 15 -14.15 -6.44 19.03
CA HIS A 15 -14.52 -7.83 18.81
C HIS A 15 -15.15 -8.53 20.03
N GLY A 16 -15.73 -7.77 20.96
CA GLY A 16 -16.58 -8.31 22.03
C GLY A 16 -15.83 -8.81 23.28
N HIS A 17 -14.51 -8.66 23.35
CA HIS A 17 -13.76 -8.96 24.57
C HIS A 17 -13.85 -7.80 25.57
N LYS A 18 -14.39 -8.05 26.77
CA LYS A 18 -14.48 -7.02 27.82
C LYS A 18 -13.09 -6.49 28.22
N ILE A 19 -12.95 -5.16 28.36
CA ILE A 19 -11.71 -4.49 28.81
C ILE A 19 -11.13 -5.12 30.08
N SER A 20 -11.98 -5.46 31.05
CA SER A 20 -11.55 -6.12 32.30
C SER A 20 -10.87 -7.47 32.08
N ARG A 21 -11.31 -8.24 31.08
CA ARG A 21 -10.67 -9.50 30.70
C ARG A 21 -9.35 -9.23 29.99
N ILE A 22 -9.30 -8.26 29.09
CA ILE A 22 -8.10 -7.94 28.32
C ILE A 22 -6.98 -7.40 29.23
N ALA A 23 -7.34 -6.56 30.22
CA ALA A 23 -6.41 -5.99 31.19
C ALA A 23 -5.75 -7.06 32.08
N GLY A 24 -6.42 -8.19 32.31
CA GLY A 24 -5.88 -9.32 33.06
C GLY A 24 -4.88 -10.20 32.27
N LEU A 25 -4.78 -10.02 30.95
CA LEU A 25 -3.87 -10.80 30.11
C LEU A 25 -2.46 -10.22 30.11
N LYS A 26 -1.46 -11.10 30.16
CA LYS A 26 -0.06 -10.73 29.89
C LYS A 26 0.07 -10.22 28.45
N PRO A 27 1.06 -9.34 28.15
CA PRO A 27 1.24 -8.80 26.80
C PRO A 27 1.29 -9.88 25.70
N VAL A 28 1.99 -10.99 25.95
CA VAL A 28 2.10 -12.11 25.00
C VAL A 28 0.75 -12.80 24.77
N GLU A 29 -0.01 -13.06 25.83
CA GLU A 29 -1.34 -13.71 25.74
C GLU A 29 -2.33 -12.80 25.00
N ARG A 30 -2.23 -11.49 25.21
CA ARG A 30 -3.05 -10.49 24.53
C ARG A 30 -2.76 -10.43 23.04
N ASP A 31 -1.48 -10.41 22.67
CA ASP A 31 -1.05 -10.43 21.27
C ASP A 31 -1.48 -11.74 20.58
N GLN A 32 -1.38 -12.88 21.26
CA GLN A 32 -1.86 -14.17 20.75
C GLN A 32 -3.37 -14.14 20.51
N LEU A 33 -4.16 -13.69 21.49
CA LEU A 33 -5.60 -13.58 21.36
C LEU A 33 -6.00 -12.65 20.21
N ALA A 34 -5.33 -11.51 20.05
CA ALA A 34 -5.61 -10.59 18.96
C ALA A 34 -5.32 -11.22 17.58
N ARG A 35 -4.25 -12.01 17.45
CA ARG A 35 -3.99 -12.77 16.21
C ARG A 35 -5.05 -13.84 15.96
N GLU A 36 -5.54 -14.52 16.99
CA GLU A 36 -6.61 -15.51 16.87
C GLU A 36 -7.93 -14.88 16.39
N VAL A 37 -8.30 -13.74 16.97
CA VAL A 37 -9.49 -12.97 16.55
C VAL A 37 -9.31 -12.49 15.10
N ALA A 38 -8.15 -11.91 14.75
CA ALA A 38 -7.85 -11.44 13.40
C ALA A 38 -7.94 -12.55 12.33
N ARG A 39 -7.57 -13.78 12.71
CA ARG A 39 -7.65 -14.95 11.83
C ARG A 39 -9.08 -15.40 11.52
N SER A 40 -10.07 -15.00 12.33
CA SER A 40 -11.48 -15.43 12.23
C SER A 40 -12.45 -14.32 11.83
N ALA A 41 -11.97 -13.07 11.76
CA ALA A 41 -12.78 -11.89 11.46
C ALA A 41 -13.33 -11.88 10.01
N GLY A 42 -14.50 -11.29 9.76
CA GLY A 42 -15.30 -11.58 8.55
C GLY A 42 -15.76 -10.39 7.70
N ASP A 43 -15.83 -9.17 8.26
CA ASP A 43 -16.27 -7.96 7.53
C ASP A 43 -15.09 -7.06 7.10
N ARG A 44 -15.35 -6.01 6.30
CA ARG A 44 -14.32 -5.08 5.77
C ARG A 44 -13.56 -4.35 6.88
N ASP A 45 -14.27 -3.85 7.89
CA ASP A 45 -13.62 -3.17 9.02
C ASP A 45 -12.69 -4.12 9.79
N ASP A 46 -13.06 -5.40 9.85
CA ASP A 46 -12.26 -6.43 10.47
C ASP A 46 -10.96 -6.69 9.70
N ILE A 47 -10.99 -6.55 8.37
CA ILE A 47 -9.81 -6.71 7.51
C ILE A 47 -8.78 -5.62 7.79
N LEU A 48 -9.19 -4.35 7.80
CA LEU A 48 -8.27 -3.23 8.09
C LEU A 48 -7.64 -3.37 9.46
N ASP A 49 -8.45 -3.72 10.46
CA ASP A 49 -7.95 -3.95 11.81
C ASP A 49 -7.00 -5.14 11.89
N SER A 50 -7.30 -6.24 11.19
CA SER A 50 -6.42 -7.42 11.12
C SER A 50 -5.08 -7.10 10.44
N LEU A 51 -5.07 -6.25 9.40
CA LEU A 51 -3.85 -5.80 8.74
C LEU A 51 -3.01 -4.88 9.65
N LYS A 52 -3.64 -4.03 10.47
CA LYS A 52 -2.93 -3.28 11.50
C LYS A 52 -2.31 -4.19 12.57
N VAL A 53 -3.02 -5.24 13.00
CA VAL A 53 -2.46 -6.24 13.91
C VAL A 53 -1.26 -6.95 13.28
N ALA A 54 -1.36 -7.31 11.99
CA ALA A 54 -0.25 -7.89 11.23
C ALA A 54 0.97 -6.95 11.21
N MET A 55 0.75 -5.67 10.88
CA MET A 55 1.80 -4.64 10.88
C MET A 55 2.46 -4.48 12.25
N LEU A 56 1.68 -4.27 13.32
CA LEU A 56 2.19 -4.07 14.69
C LEU A 56 2.89 -5.30 15.26
N SER A 57 2.67 -6.47 14.67
CA SER A 57 3.27 -7.74 15.09
C SER A 57 4.36 -8.25 14.15
N PHE A 58 4.65 -7.55 13.04
CA PHE A 58 5.49 -8.05 11.95
C PHE A 58 5.06 -9.46 11.46
N ASP A 59 3.75 -9.70 11.39
CA ASP A 59 3.17 -11.01 11.06
C ASP A 59 2.75 -11.05 9.58
N GLU A 60 3.71 -11.39 8.71
CA GLU A 60 3.49 -11.52 7.27
C GLU A 60 2.47 -12.61 6.93
N GLN A 61 2.45 -13.72 7.67
CA GLN A 61 1.50 -14.80 7.44
C GLN A 61 0.06 -14.35 7.68
N LEU A 62 -0.17 -13.52 8.70
CA LEU A 62 -1.48 -12.91 8.93
C LEU A 62 -1.85 -11.94 7.81
N PHE A 63 -0.92 -11.10 7.35
CA PHE A 63 -1.13 -10.22 6.20
C PHE A 63 -1.57 -11.02 4.96
N GLU A 64 -0.82 -12.06 4.61
CA GLU A 64 -1.08 -12.93 3.47
C GLU A 64 -2.45 -13.62 3.57
N LYS A 65 -2.78 -14.15 4.75
CA LYS A 65 -4.08 -14.79 4.98
C LYS A 65 -5.24 -13.81 4.81
N VAL A 66 -5.13 -12.63 5.41
CA VAL A 66 -6.20 -11.61 5.41
C VAL A 66 -6.41 -11.06 4.00
N THR A 67 -5.32 -10.75 3.29
CA THR A 67 -5.38 -10.27 1.90
C THR A 67 -5.92 -11.33 0.94
N SER A 68 -5.45 -12.58 1.06
CA SER A 68 -5.94 -13.70 0.25
C SER A 68 -7.43 -13.98 0.48
N ARG A 69 -7.90 -13.86 1.73
CA ARG A 69 -9.32 -14.00 2.04
C ARG A 69 -10.17 -12.93 1.36
N TYR A 70 -9.78 -11.66 1.44
CA TYR A 70 -10.52 -10.59 0.73
C TYR A 70 -10.50 -10.81 -0.79
N ARG A 71 -9.35 -11.25 -1.31
CA ARG A 71 -9.13 -11.58 -2.74
C ARG A 71 -9.94 -12.77 -3.26
N ALA A 72 -10.51 -13.60 -2.38
CA ALA A 72 -11.34 -14.73 -2.80
C ALA A 72 -12.60 -14.26 -3.55
N ASP A 73 -13.18 -13.13 -3.11
CA ASP A 73 -14.47 -12.64 -3.62
C ASP A 73 -14.37 -11.28 -4.35
N HIS A 74 -13.18 -10.67 -4.40
CA HIS A 74 -12.98 -9.31 -4.94
C HIS A 74 -11.86 -9.28 -5.98
N THR A 75 -11.80 -8.22 -6.81
CA THR A 75 -10.72 -7.93 -7.76
C THR A 75 -9.48 -7.35 -7.06
N PHE A 76 -8.33 -7.32 -7.76
CA PHE A 76 -7.10 -6.79 -7.16
C PHE A 76 -7.20 -5.27 -7.03
N SER A 77 -7.80 -4.59 -8.01
CA SER A 77 -8.17 -3.17 -7.89
C SER A 77 -9.03 -2.90 -6.66
N GLN A 78 -10.04 -3.74 -6.38
CA GLN A 78 -10.85 -3.60 -5.17
C GLN A 78 -10.02 -3.79 -3.90
N LEU A 79 -9.07 -4.74 -3.86
CA LEU A 79 -8.15 -4.88 -2.72
C LEU A 79 -7.32 -3.61 -2.53
N VAL A 80 -6.78 -3.05 -3.60
CA VAL A 80 -5.96 -1.84 -3.50
C VAL A 80 -6.82 -0.66 -3.03
N GLU A 81 -7.92 -0.38 -3.71
CA GLU A 81 -8.74 0.82 -3.48
C GLU A 81 -9.53 0.77 -2.17
N GLN A 82 -10.06 -0.39 -1.78
CA GLN A 82 -10.95 -0.52 -0.62
C GLN A 82 -10.24 -1.00 0.64
N VAL A 83 -9.00 -1.50 0.53
CA VAL A 83 -8.24 -2.03 1.67
C VAL A 83 -6.87 -1.37 1.79
N PHE A 84 -6.03 -1.42 0.76
CA PHE A 84 -4.65 -0.91 0.88
C PHE A 84 -4.58 0.60 0.99
N VAL A 85 -5.36 1.35 0.19
CA VAL A 85 -5.42 2.81 0.28
C VAL A 85 -5.93 3.26 1.66
N PRO A 86 -7.07 2.77 2.18
CA PRO A 86 -7.51 3.10 3.54
C PRO A 86 -6.53 2.69 4.64
N LEU A 87 -5.82 1.56 4.46
CA LEU A 87 -4.78 1.14 5.40
C LEU A 87 -3.61 2.14 5.43
N LEU A 88 -3.12 2.58 4.26
CA LEU A 88 -2.05 3.58 4.15
C LEU A 88 -2.45 4.93 4.75
N GLU A 89 -3.70 5.36 4.56
CA GLU A 89 -4.24 6.56 5.20
C GLU A 89 -4.21 6.45 6.74
N GLN A 90 -4.63 5.30 7.29
CA GLN A 90 -4.56 5.07 8.73
C GLN A 90 -3.12 4.99 9.25
N ILE A 91 -2.20 4.40 8.49
CA ILE A 91 -0.77 4.35 8.81
C ILE A 91 -0.19 5.77 8.84
N GLY A 92 -0.53 6.63 7.88
CA GLY A 92 -0.12 8.03 7.87
C GLY A 92 -0.58 8.79 9.12
N MET A 93 -1.81 8.54 9.58
CA MET A 93 -2.31 9.13 10.84
C MET A 93 -1.56 8.60 12.08
N LEU A 94 -1.27 7.30 12.13
CA LEU A 94 -0.47 6.69 13.20
C LEU A 94 0.99 7.21 13.17
N TRP A 95 1.51 7.55 12.00
CA TRP A 95 2.83 8.14 11.85
C TRP A 95 2.89 9.54 12.45
N VAL A 96 1.98 10.44 12.05
CA VAL A 96 1.95 11.84 12.51
C VAL A 96 1.77 11.94 14.02
N THR A 97 1.08 10.96 14.61
CA THR A 97 0.89 10.88 16.07
C THR A 97 2.05 10.18 16.81
N ASN A 98 3.17 9.88 16.13
CA ASN A 98 4.33 9.12 16.64
C ASN A 98 3.93 7.78 17.28
N ALA A 99 2.83 7.21 16.80
CA ALA A 99 2.24 6.01 17.34
C ALA A 99 3.03 4.77 16.86
N ILE A 100 3.45 4.78 15.60
CA ILE A 100 4.28 3.73 15.00
C ILE A 100 5.65 4.29 14.64
N CYS A 101 6.65 3.41 14.58
CA CYS A 101 8.00 3.77 14.14
C CYS A 101 8.24 3.41 12.65
N PRO A 102 9.31 3.93 12.00
CA PRO A 102 9.63 3.67 10.58
C PRO A 102 9.59 2.20 10.18
N ALA A 103 10.02 1.30 11.07
CA ALA A 103 10.04 -0.12 10.77
C ALA A 103 8.65 -0.71 10.48
N HIS A 104 7.59 -0.24 11.16
CA HIS A 104 6.23 -0.74 10.94
C HIS A 104 5.69 -0.29 9.58
N GLU A 105 5.92 0.98 9.22
CA GLU A 105 5.56 1.53 7.92
C GLU A 105 6.33 0.80 6.80
N HIS A 106 7.65 0.66 6.94
CA HIS A 106 8.45 -0.04 5.94
C HIS A 106 8.03 -1.50 5.78
N PHE A 107 7.70 -2.19 6.87
CA PHE A 107 7.23 -3.58 6.81
C PHE A 107 5.97 -3.70 5.95
N ILE A 108 4.94 -2.92 6.24
CA ILE A 108 3.66 -3.03 5.53
C ILE A 108 3.76 -2.48 4.11
N SER A 109 4.43 -1.35 3.89
CA SER A 109 4.61 -0.76 2.56
C SER A 109 5.39 -1.69 1.61
N ASN A 110 6.38 -2.43 2.11
CA ASN A 110 7.10 -3.41 1.29
C ASN A 110 6.23 -4.62 0.90
N LEU A 111 5.36 -5.11 1.79
CA LEU A 111 4.41 -6.16 1.44
C LEU A 111 3.40 -5.69 0.39
N LEU A 112 2.89 -4.47 0.53
CA LEU A 112 2.01 -3.84 -0.46
C LEU A 112 2.70 -3.70 -1.83
N ARG A 113 3.95 -3.21 -1.83
CA ARG A 113 4.81 -3.12 -3.03
C ARG A 113 4.94 -4.46 -3.72
N GLN A 114 5.25 -5.52 -2.98
CA GLN A 114 5.39 -6.87 -3.52
C GLN A 114 4.09 -7.34 -4.20
N LYS A 115 2.92 -7.08 -3.60
CA LYS A 115 1.63 -7.42 -4.20
C LYS A 115 1.36 -6.67 -5.50
N LEU A 116 1.67 -5.38 -5.55
CA LEU A 116 1.51 -4.55 -6.75
C LEU A 116 2.40 -5.04 -7.89
N LEU A 117 3.68 -5.33 -7.60
CA LEU A 117 4.63 -5.84 -8.59
C LEU A 117 4.18 -7.20 -9.13
N ALA A 118 3.81 -8.14 -8.25
CA ALA A 118 3.34 -9.46 -8.66
C ALA A 118 2.05 -9.40 -9.47
N ALA A 119 1.08 -8.55 -9.07
CA ALA A 119 -0.15 -8.35 -9.82
C ALA A 119 0.09 -7.73 -11.20
N THR A 120 1.07 -6.83 -11.30
CA THR A 120 1.46 -6.18 -12.57
C THR A 120 2.18 -7.16 -13.50
N ASP A 121 3.06 -8.00 -12.97
CA ASP A 121 3.76 -9.05 -13.73
C ASP A 121 2.78 -10.10 -14.27
N GLY A 122 1.76 -10.46 -13.49
CA GLY A 122 0.71 -11.40 -13.89
C GLY A 122 -0.25 -10.92 -14.98
N ILE A 123 -0.13 -9.68 -15.48
CA ILE A 123 -0.98 -9.17 -16.55
C ILE A 123 -0.56 -9.79 -17.89
N THR A 124 -1.47 -10.57 -18.47
CA THR A 124 -1.29 -11.21 -19.79
C THR A 124 -1.84 -10.39 -20.95
N VAL A 125 -2.48 -9.25 -20.67
CA VAL A 125 -3.05 -8.35 -21.68
C VAL A 125 -1.95 -7.83 -22.60
N THR A 126 -2.09 -8.07 -23.90
CA THR A 126 -1.17 -7.53 -24.90
C THR A 126 -1.42 -6.03 -25.06
N PRO A 127 -0.37 -5.18 -24.98
CA PRO A 127 -0.53 -3.75 -25.19
C PRO A 127 -1.05 -3.45 -26.59
N ARG A 128 -1.90 -2.44 -26.72
CA ARG A 128 -2.35 -1.96 -28.03
C ARG A 128 -1.14 -1.46 -28.85
N PRO A 129 -1.05 -1.81 -30.14
CA PRO A 129 0.06 -1.37 -30.99
C PRO A 129 0.02 0.14 -31.29
N ALA A 130 -1.16 0.76 -31.23
CA ALA A 130 -1.37 2.18 -31.46
C ALA A 130 -1.81 2.91 -30.18
N GLY A 131 -1.41 4.18 -30.07
CA GLY A 131 -1.71 5.07 -28.94
C GLY A 131 -0.46 5.54 -28.22
N PRO A 132 -0.57 6.44 -27.23
CA PRO A 132 0.59 6.98 -26.53
C PRO A 132 1.34 5.93 -25.70
N VAL A 133 2.61 6.17 -25.44
CA VAL A 133 3.39 5.45 -24.43
C VAL A 133 3.38 6.25 -23.13
N HIS A 134 2.88 5.65 -22.06
CA HIS A 134 2.85 6.28 -20.75
C HIS A 134 4.19 6.07 -20.04
N VAL A 135 4.89 7.14 -19.70
CA VAL A 135 6.16 7.09 -18.97
C VAL A 135 5.89 7.46 -17.52
N LEU A 136 6.03 6.49 -16.62
CA LEU A 136 5.73 6.62 -15.20
C LEU A 136 7.00 6.85 -14.41
N TYR A 137 7.06 7.97 -13.68
CA TYR A 137 8.21 8.34 -12.85
C TYR A 137 7.79 9.15 -11.62
N LEU A 138 8.64 9.18 -10.61
CA LEU A 138 8.62 10.19 -9.55
C LEU A 138 9.81 11.14 -9.74
N PRO A 139 9.64 12.45 -9.53
CA PRO A 139 10.74 13.40 -9.61
C PRO A 139 11.79 13.13 -8.52
N GLU A 140 12.93 13.81 -8.61
CA GLU A 140 13.98 13.77 -7.60
C GLU A 140 13.42 13.94 -6.19
N ASN A 141 13.92 13.12 -5.27
CA ASN A 141 13.56 13.11 -3.85
C ASN A 141 12.13 12.61 -3.53
N GLU A 142 11.30 12.32 -4.53
CA GLU A 142 10.01 11.68 -4.31
C GLU A 142 10.16 10.15 -4.36
N ILE A 143 9.90 9.52 -3.22
CA ILE A 143 10.14 8.09 -2.96
C ILE A 143 8.85 7.29 -2.73
N HIS A 144 7.69 7.95 -2.70
CA HIS A 144 6.40 7.32 -2.41
C HIS A 144 5.83 6.59 -3.64
N GLU A 145 6.37 5.41 -3.92
CA GLU A 145 6.16 4.66 -5.17
C GLU A 145 4.84 3.88 -5.27
N LEU A 146 4.18 3.56 -4.15
CA LEU A 146 3.02 2.65 -4.16
C LEU A 146 1.89 3.13 -5.07
N GLY A 147 1.62 4.45 -5.09
CA GLY A 147 0.64 5.03 -6.01
C GLY A 147 1.04 4.86 -7.47
N LEU A 148 2.33 5.07 -7.79
CA LEU A 148 2.84 4.99 -9.17
C LEU A 148 2.79 3.55 -9.69
N LEU A 149 3.14 2.58 -8.83
CA LEU A 149 2.98 1.15 -9.11
C LEU A 149 1.53 0.80 -9.39
N TYR A 150 0.58 1.35 -8.63
CA TYR A 150 -0.84 1.09 -8.87
C TYR A 150 -1.33 1.70 -10.19
N VAL A 151 -0.90 2.91 -10.53
CA VAL A 151 -1.22 3.51 -11.83
C VAL A 151 -0.63 2.68 -12.98
N ASN A 152 0.60 2.18 -12.83
CA ASN A 152 1.22 1.26 -13.80
C ASN A 152 0.38 0.00 -13.98
N TYR A 153 -0.03 -0.62 -12.88
CA TYR A 153 -0.91 -1.79 -12.87
C TYR A 153 -2.20 -1.52 -13.65
N VAL A 154 -2.90 -0.42 -13.35
CA VAL A 154 -4.17 -0.07 -14.01
C VAL A 154 -3.98 0.19 -15.51
N LEU A 155 -2.94 0.92 -15.90
CA LEU A 155 -2.65 1.18 -17.31
C LEU A 155 -2.37 -0.12 -18.08
N ARG A 156 -1.52 -1.00 -17.53
CA ARG A 156 -1.23 -2.30 -18.15
C ARG A 156 -2.47 -3.19 -18.21
N LEU A 157 -3.30 -3.19 -17.17
CA LEU A 157 -4.55 -3.96 -17.12
C LEU A 157 -5.50 -3.57 -18.25
N HIS A 158 -5.52 -2.29 -18.62
CA HIS A 158 -6.30 -1.76 -19.73
C HIS A 158 -5.56 -1.77 -21.08
N GLY A 159 -4.42 -2.45 -21.19
CA GLY A 159 -3.68 -2.64 -22.44
C GLY A 159 -2.95 -1.39 -22.95
N HIS A 160 -2.65 -0.43 -22.08
CA HIS A 160 -1.80 0.72 -22.42
C HIS A 160 -0.32 0.32 -22.44
N ARG A 161 0.48 0.98 -23.29
CA ARG A 161 1.94 0.84 -23.31
C ARG A 161 2.52 1.69 -22.18
N THR A 162 3.34 1.08 -21.35
CA THR A 162 3.94 1.73 -20.17
C THR A 162 5.44 1.54 -20.13
N ILE A 163 6.17 2.61 -19.81
CA ILE A 163 7.57 2.58 -19.40
C ILE A 163 7.60 3.00 -17.93
N TYR A 164 8.03 2.09 -17.07
CA TYR A 164 8.09 2.33 -15.63
C TYR A 164 9.52 2.67 -15.23
N LEU A 165 9.81 3.96 -15.00
CA LEU A 165 11.13 4.44 -14.60
C LEU A 165 11.34 4.37 -13.08
N GLY A 166 10.26 4.47 -12.31
CA GLY A 166 10.30 4.36 -10.85
C GLY A 166 10.59 5.68 -10.15
N GLN A 167 11.29 5.61 -9.02
CA GLN A 167 11.48 6.73 -8.09
C GLN A 167 12.66 7.63 -8.48
N SER A 168 12.66 8.87 -7.98
CA SER A 168 13.82 9.77 -7.98
C SER A 168 14.49 9.95 -9.35
N VAL A 169 13.70 10.20 -10.39
CA VAL A 169 14.22 10.40 -11.76
C VAL A 169 14.54 11.88 -12.01
N PRO A 170 15.80 12.23 -12.31
CA PRO A 170 16.19 13.59 -12.68
C PRO A 170 15.47 14.09 -13.93
N ARG A 171 15.03 15.36 -13.90
CA ARG A 171 14.34 15.98 -15.04
C ARG A 171 15.16 15.91 -16.33
N GLN A 172 16.48 16.08 -16.24
CA GLN A 172 17.37 16.07 -17.39
C GLN A 172 17.43 14.69 -18.08
N ASP A 173 17.19 13.61 -17.34
CA ASP A 173 17.18 12.25 -17.88
C ASP A 173 15.85 11.93 -18.58
N LEU A 174 14.75 12.58 -18.19
CA LEU A 174 13.46 12.44 -18.88
C LEU A 174 13.55 12.93 -20.34
N LEU A 175 14.27 14.03 -20.59
CA LEU A 175 14.48 14.56 -21.95
C LEU A 175 15.21 13.56 -22.86
N GLN A 176 16.10 12.75 -22.28
CA GLN A 176 16.79 11.70 -23.02
C GLN A 176 15.82 10.58 -23.41
N VAL A 177 14.91 10.20 -22.50
CA VAL A 177 13.85 9.22 -22.80
C VAL A 177 12.94 9.74 -23.91
N GLU A 178 12.55 11.01 -23.87
CA GLU A 178 11.74 11.62 -24.94
C GLU A 178 12.39 11.51 -26.32
N GLY A 179 13.70 11.73 -26.41
CA GLY A 179 14.45 11.61 -27.66
C GLY A 179 14.55 10.20 -28.24
N LEU A 180 14.25 9.15 -27.46
CA LEU A 180 14.33 7.75 -27.91
C LEU A 180 13.06 7.26 -28.62
N PHE A 181 11.93 7.94 -28.45
CA PHE A 181 10.64 7.51 -28.97
C PHE A 181 10.12 8.48 -30.03
N GLN A 182 9.56 7.92 -31.11
CA GLN A 182 8.85 8.69 -32.15
C GLN A 182 7.34 8.75 -31.87
N ASP A 183 6.85 7.91 -30.97
CA ASP A 183 5.46 7.88 -30.53
C ASP A 183 5.15 9.05 -29.59
N GLU A 184 3.87 9.44 -29.50
CA GLU A 184 3.39 10.37 -28.47
C GLU A 184 3.67 9.81 -27.07
N LEU A 185 4.36 10.59 -26.23
CA LEU A 185 4.64 10.25 -24.85
C LEU A 185 3.71 10.98 -23.90
N VAL A 186 3.19 10.26 -22.91
CA VAL A 186 2.42 10.82 -21.80
C VAL A 186 3.20 10.61 -20.53
N LEU A 187 3.75 11.70 -19.97
CA LEU A 187 4.42 11.68 -18.69
C LEU A 187 3.40 11.56 -17.55
N VAL A 188 3.60 10.60 -16.66
CA VAL A 188 2.71 10.32 -15.53
C VAL A 188 3.52 10.32 -14.24
N THR A 189 3.10 11.14 -13.28
CA THR A 189 3.75 11.25 -11.97
C THR A 189 2.74 11.44 -10.85
N LEU A 190 3.17 11.21 -9.61
CA LEU A 190 2.38 11.39 -8.39
C LEU A 190 3.24 12.07 -7.33
N LEU A 191 2.63 12.95 -6.53
CA LEU A 191 3.30 13.75 -5.51
C LEU A 191 2.51 13.65 -4.21
N MET A 192 3.16 13.34 -3.08
CA MET A 192 2.47 13.14 -1.80
C MET A 192 2.35 14.41 -0.92
N ALA A 193 3.10 15.49 -1.17
CA ALA A 193 2.79 16.84 -0.69
C ALA A 193 3.64 17.95 -1.34
N ASN A 194 2.94 19.04 -1.69
CA ASN A 194 3.38 20.39 -2.09
C ASN A 194 4.89 20.59 -2.33
N PRO A 195 5.42 20.23 -3.50
CA PRO A 195 6.67 20.83 -3.98
C PRO A 195 6.62 22.35 -3.80
N PRO A 196 7.76 23.01 -3.46
CA PRO A 196 7.83 24.45 -3.52
C PRO A 196 7.33 24.92 -4.90
N PRO A 197 6.66 26.10 -5.01
CA PRO A 197 6.07 26.57 -6.28
C PRO A 197 7.02 26.50 -7.48
N ASP A 198 8.30 26.59 -7.19
CA ASP A 198 9.47 26.55 -8.08
C ASP A 198 9.62 25.21 -8.82
N GLU A 199 9.10 24.11 -8.26
CA GLU A 199 9.15 22.75 -8.83
C GLU A 199 7.85 22.37 -9.58
N LEU A 200 6.78 23.19 -9.48
CA LEU A 200 5.50 22.99 -10.18
C LEU A 200 5.39 23.73 -11.52
N GLN A 201 6.43 24.46 -11.93
CA GLN A 201 6.39 25.23 -13.18
C GLN A 201 7.03 24.46 -14.35
N GLY A 202 6.13 23.94 -15.21
CA GLY A 202 6.33 23.77 -16.66
C GLY A 202 6.88 22.44 -17.11
#